data_AF-A0A2D6TRI8-F1
#
_entry.id   AF-A0A2D6TRI8-F1
#
_cell.length_a   1.000
_cell.length_b   1.000
_cell.length_c   1.000
_cell.angle_alpha   90.00
_cell.angle_beta   90.00
_cell.angle_gamma   90.00
#
_symmetry.space_group_name_H-M   'P 1'
#
loop_
_entity.id
_entity.type
_entity.pdbx_description
1 polymer ?
#
loop_
_entity_poly.entity_id
_entity_poly.type
_entity_poly.pdbx_seq_one_letter_code
_entity_poly.pdbx_strand_id
1 'polypeptide(L)'
;MRRLFFVIFMIGVIGFVFYGLPFYQYYLMGDKGAVQNDAPIPATEESYVDIYKEQVTLKQAAPLDVLNAYSGALIEGKMQERRHLYTLKTQLILDNMRADMDTQRQAAFAIEECLPGQSAALDKFAVIRFDVTRRDCAPFFFAYEEDGWRLDLYAMQRNITFNNKNEWHFSFVPQLLNGPYGFAFQGWRFDQYGYPY
;
A
#
# COMPACT_ATOMS: atom_id res chain seq x y z
N MET A 1 -16.13 19.48 -10.49
CA MET A 1 -15.35 18.53 -11.33
C MET A 1 -14.19 17.97 -10.50
N ARG A 2 -14.47 17.02 -9.59
CA ARG A 2 -13.56 16.67 -8.47
C ARG A 2 -13.35 15.16 -8.28
N ARG A 3 -13.82 14.33 -9.22
CA ARG A 3 -13.99 12.87 -9.04
C ARG A 3 -13.22 12.00 -10.04
N LEU A 4 -12.41 12.56 -10.94
CA LEU A 4 -11.84 11.77 -12.05
C LEU A 4 -10.47 11.12 -11.78
N PHE A 5 -9.77 11.46 -10.69
CA PHE A 5 -8.31 11.27 -10.63
C PHE A 5 -7.78 10.25 -9.63
N PHE A 6 -8.62 9.61 -8.80
CA PHE A 6 -8.21 8.43 -8.01
C PHE A 6 -7.69 7.30 -8.91
N VAL A 7 -8.21 7.27 -10.13
CA VAL A 7 -7.72 6.52 -11.30
C VAL A 7 -6.21 6.62 -11.48
N ILE A 8 -5.55 7.78 -11.33
CA ILE A 8 -4.13 7.87 -11.73
C ILE A 8 -3.20 7.09 -10.79
N PHE A 9 -3.54 6.92 -9.51
CA PHE A 9 -2.67 6.19 -8.59
C PHE A 9 -2.74 4.66 -8.74
N MET A 10 -3.89 4.09 -9.14
CA MET A 10 -4.03 2.64 -9.37
C MET A 10 -4.04 2.26 -10.86
N ILE A 11 -4.63 3.06 -11.75
CA ILE A 11 -4.68 2.83 -13.21
C ILE A 11 -3.42 3.36 -13.92
N GLY A 12 -2.73 4.39 -13.38
CA GLY A 12 -1.40 4.79 -13.86
C GLY A 12 -0.32 3.72 -13.67
N VAL A 13 -0.55 2.76 -12.76
CA VAL A 13 0.29 1.57 -12.55
C VAL A 13 -0.15 0.39 -13.44
N ILE A 14 -1.35 0.43 -14.05
CA ILE A 14 -1.93 -0.71 -14.82
C ILE A 14 -1.77 -0.52 -16.35
N GLY A 15 -1.42 0.67 -16.84
CA GLY A 15 -1.43 0.98 -18.27
C GLY A 15 -0.20 0.57 -19.10
N PHE A 16 0.94 0.14 -18.51
CA PHE A 16 2.19 -0.01 -19.29
C PHE A 16 2.97 -1.31 -19.14
N VAL A 17 2.46 -2.34 -18.48
CA VAL A 17 3.17 -3.63 -18.34
C VAL A 17 2.29 -4.83 -18.65
N PHE A 18 1.56 -4.81 -19.76
CA PHE A 18 0.89 -6.02 -20.26
C PHE A 18 0.88 -6.10 -21.80
N TYR A 19 2.04 -5.99 -22.42
CA TYR A 19 2.30 -6.65 -23.70
C TYR A 19 3.66 -7.36 -23.65
N GLY A 20 3.59 -8.68 -23.41
CA GLY A 20 4.54 -9.70 -23.88
C GLY A 20 5.99 -9.64 -23.39
N LEU A 21 6.37 -10.57 -22.50
CA LEU A 21 7.36 -11.65 -22.74
C LEU A 21 7.76 -12.34 -21.41
N PRO A 22 8.19 -13.62 -21.45
CA PRO A 22 8.34 -14.48 -20.28
C PRO A 22 9.71 -14.28 -19.63
N PHE A 23 9.76 -14.06 -18.30
CA PHE A 23 11.00 -14.18 -17.53
C PHE A 23 10.71 -14.85 -16.19
N TYR A 24 10.47 -16.15 -16.25
CA TYR A 24 10.84 -17.09 -15.19
C TYR A 24 12.21 -17.67 -15.58
N GLN A 25 13.07 -17.91 -14.59
CA GLN A 25 14.50 -18.29 -14.69
C GLN A 25 15.47 -17.13 -14.94
N TYR A 26 15.93 -16.52 -13.86
CA TYR A 26 17.36 -16.29 -13.62
C TYR A 26 17.52 -15.99 -12.14
N TYR A 27 17.90 -16.96 -11.31
CA TYR A 27 18.58 -16.77 -10.02
C TYR A 27 18.93 -18.14 -9.41
N LEU A 28 19.72 -18.94 -10.11
CA LEU A 28 20.57 -20.01 -9.54
C LEU A 28 21.76 -20.19 -10.48
N MET A 29 22.99 -20.21 -9.95
CA MET A 29 24.32 -20.02 -10.59
C MET A 29 24.72 -18.54 -10.65
N GLY A 30 25.85 -18.06 -10.14
CA GLY A 30 27.01 -18.66 -9.51
C GLY A 30 28.17 -17.65 -9.58
N ASP A 31 28.82 -17.42 -8.43
CA ASP A 31 30.18 -16.92 -8.18
C ASP A 31 30.64 -15.49 -8.63
N LYS A 32 31.07 -14.75 -7.61
CA LYS A 32 32.17 -13.75 -7.53
C LYS A 32 32.23 -12.61 -8.56
N GLY A 33 31.61 -11.51 -8.19
CA GLY A 33 32.06 -10.15 -8.51
C GLY A 33 31.64 -9.24 -7.37
N ALA A 34 32.57 -8.49 -6.78
CA ALA A 34 32.25 -7.49 -5.77
C ALA A 34 31.30 -6.45 -6.39
N VAL A 35 30.00 -6.53 -6.08
CA VAL A 35 29.09 -5.41 -6.31
C VAL A 35 29.41 -4.42 -5.21
N GLN A 36 30.08 -3.36 -5.64
CA GLN A 36 30.27 -2.14 -4.89
C GLN A 36 28.92 -1.75 -4.29
N ASN A 37 28.82 -1.79 -2.95
CA ASN A 37 27.70 -1.22 -2.24
C ASN A 37 27.81 0.29 -2.41
N ASP A 38 27.33 0.81 -3.55
CA ASP A 38 27.08 2.22 -3.70
C ASP A 38 25.90 2.52 -2.77
N ALA A 39 26.26 2.85 -1.53
CA ALA A 39 25.35 3.35 -0.53
C ALA A 39 24.50 4.47 -1.15
N PRO A 40 23.20 4.56 -0.83
CA PRO A 40 22.38 5.68 -1.29
C PRO A 40 23.07 7.00 -0.91
N ILE A 41 23.14 7.92 -1.87
CA ILE A 41 23.65 9.29 -1.70
C ILE A 41 23.11 9.84 -0.37
N PRO A 42 23.97 10.27 0.57
CA PRO A 42 23.51 10.53 1.93
C PRO A 42 22.59 11.76 1.94
N ALA A 43 21.36 11.54 2.41
CA ALA A 43 20.58 12.59 3.02
C ALA A 43 21.39 13.20 4.17
N THR A 44 21.21 14.49 4.44
CA THR A 44 21.93 15.21 5.50
C THR A 44 21.84 14.47 6.85
N GLU A 45 22.80 14.67 7.75
CA GLU A 45 22.81 14.05 9.09
C GLU A 45 21.49 14.29 9.86
N GLU A 46 20.88 15.45 9.64
CA GLU A 46 19.54 15.81 10.15
C GLU A 46 18.44 14.91 9.58
N SER A 47 18.44 14.66 8.26
CA SER A 47 17.49 13.74 7.62
C SER A 47 17.70 12.29 8.06
N TYR A 48 18.94 11.88 8.34
CA TYR A 48 19.21 10.56 8.92
C TYR A 48 18.52 10.46 10.28
N VAL A 49 18.85 11.35 11.23
CA VAL A 49 18.28 11.35 12.59
C VAL A 49 16.75 11.33 12.57
N ASP A 50 16.10 12.08 11.69
CA ASP A 50 14.64 12.10 11.58
C ASP A 50 14.06 10.77 11.06
N ILE A 51 14.69 10.15 10.05
CA ILE A 51 14.29 8.83 9.53
C ILE A 51 14.41 7.77 10.64
N TYR A 52 15.49 7.77 11.42
CA TYR A 52 15.65 6.78 12.51
C TYR A 52 14.66 7.00 13.64
N LYS A 53 14.34 8.25 14.00
CA LYS A 53 13.31 8.56 14.99
C LYS A 53 11.92 8.12 14.52
N GLU A 54 11.58 8.38 13.26
CA GLU A 54 10.32 7.93 12.65
C GLU A 54 10.23 6.40 12.69
N GLN A 55 11.29 5.69 12.28
CA GLN A 55 11.35 4.23 12.34
C GLN A 55 11.18 3.66 13.75
N VAL A 56 11.86 4.21 14.76
CA VAL A 56 11.72 3.77 16.16
C VAL A 56 10.29 4.00 16.66
N THR A 57 9.69 5.14 16.31
CA THR A 57 8.29 5.45 16.66
C THR A 57 7.33 4.45 16.00
N LEU A 58 7.58 4.09 14.73
CA LEU A 58 6.74 3.16 13.97
C LEU A 58 6.82 1.71 14.46
N LYS A 59 7.91 1.28 15.10
CA LYS A 59 7.97 -0.05 15.74
C LYS A 59 6.91 -0.23 16.83
N GLN A 60 6.47 0.86 17.45
CA GLN A 60 5.45 0.86 18.50
C GLN A 60 4.10 1.38 18.02
N ALA A 61 4.02 1.81 16.76
CA ALA A 61 2.84 2.42 16.16
C ALA A 61 1.71 1.42 15.98
N ALA A 62 0.47 1.85 16.14
CA ALA A 62 -0.69 1.10 15.68
C ALA A 62 -0.83 1.23 14.14
N PRO A 63 -1.59 0.33 13.47
CA PRO A 63 -1.83 0.45 12.02
C PRO A 63 -2.37 1.82 11.58
N LEU A 64 -3.17 2.48 12.44
CA LEU A 64 -3.68 3.82 12.15
C LEU A 64 -2.58 4.88 12.12
N ASP A 65 -1.59 4.77 13.01
CA ASP A 65 -0.45 5.70 13.03
C ASP A 65 0.41 5.52 11.78
N VAL A 66 0.59 4.28 11.31
CA VAL A 66 1.26 3.98 10.03
C VAL A 66 0.49 4.57 8.85
N LEU A 67 -0.84 4.48 8.86
CA LEU A 67 -1.69 5.08 7.81
C LEU A 67 -1.58 6.61 7.80
N ASN A 68 -1.55 7.23 8.98
CA ASN A 68 -1.36 8.68 9.11
C ASN A 68 0.03 9.11 8.60
N ALA A 69 1.08 8.37 8.95
CA ALA A 69 2.44 8.62 8.45
C ALA A 69 2.54 8.46 6.92
N TYR A 70 1.84 7.46 6.36
CA TYR A 70 1.70 7.30 4.92
C TYR A 70 0.99 8.49 4.25
N SER A 71 -0.11 8.98 4.82
CA SER A 71 -0.79 10.19 4.35
C SER A 71 0.17 11.40 4.34
N GLY A 72 0.95 11.57 5.41
CA GLY A 72 2.00 12.59 5.47
C GLY A 72 3.06 12.42 4.38
N ALA A 73 3.51 11.19 4.14
CA ALA A 73 4.50 10.88 3.09
C ALA A 73 4.00 11.26 1.69
N LEU A 74 2.70 11.07 1.41
CA LEU A 74 2.05 11.49 0.16
C LEU A 74 2.01 13.02 0.02
N ILE A 75 1.65 13.75 1.09
CA ILE A 75 1.60 15.21 1.10
C ILE A 75 2.98 15.82 0.81
N GLU A 76 4.01 15.25 1.43
CA GLU A 76 5.40 15.68 1.33
C GLU A 76 6.11 15.19 0.05
N GLY A 77 5.55 14.22 -0.67
CA GLY A 77 6.21 13.62 -1.84
C GLY A 77 7.36 12.69 -1.50
N LYS A 78 7.42 12.22 -0.24
CA LYS A 78 8.54 11.47 0.33
C LYS A 78 8.29 9.96 0.41
N MET A 79 7.38 9.43 -0.40
CA MET A 79 7.07 8.00 -0.40
C MET A 79 8.33 7.12 -0.54
N GLN A 80 9.31 7.52 -1.36
CA GLN A 80 10.54 6.75 -1.56
C GLN A 80 11.51 6.86 -0.39
N GLU A 81 11.59 8.02 0.26
CA GLU A 81 12.44 8.24 1.44
C GLU A 81 11.87 7.50 2.65
N ARG A 82 10.54 7.43 2.76
CA ARG A 82 9.81 6.72 3.81
C ARG A 82 9.46 5.27 3.45
N ARG A 83 10.37 4.58 2.75
CA ARG A 83 10.22 3.16 2.36
C ARG A 83 9.92 2.21 3.52
N HIS A 84 10.38 2.56 4.72
CA HIS A 84 10.18 1.78 5.94
C HIS A 84 8.70 1.70 6.38
N LEU A 85 7.81 2.56 5.87
CA LEU A 85 6.36 2.50 6.10
C LEU A 85 5.70 1.29 5.45
N TYR A 86 6.35 0.67 4.46
CA TYR A 86 5.74 -0.36 3.62
C TYR A 86 6.33 -1.75 3.86
N THR A 87 5.52 -2.78 3.61
CA THR A 87 5.98 -4.18 3.63
C THR A 87 7.14 -4.38 2.65
N LEU A 88 8.01 -5.37 2.90
CA LEU A 88 9.13 -5.69 2.02
C LEU A 88 8.66 -5.91 0.57
N LYS A 89 7.53 -6.59 0.38
CA LYS A 89 6.93 -6.78 -0.96
C LYS A 89 6.52 -5.47 -1.63
N THR A 90 5.98 -4.53 -0.87
CA THR A 90 5.62 -3.21 -1.39
C THR A 90 6.87 -2.41 -1.75
N GLN A 91 7.91 -2.45 -0.93
CA GLN A 91 9.18 -1.77 -1.21
C GLN A 91 9.82 -2.24 -2.53
N LEU A 92 9.69 -3.53 -2.87
CA LEU A 92 10.21 -4.10 -4.12
C LEU A 92 9.51 -3.57 -5.38
N ILE A 93 8.29 -3.04 -5.26
CA ILE A 93 7.53 -2.52 -6.40
C ILE A 93 7.26 -1.01 -6.31
N LEU A 94 7.77 -0.34 -5.27
CA LEU A 94 7.47 1.06 -4.98
C LEU A 94 7.96 2.02 -6.08
N ASP A 95 9.04 1.68 -6.77
CA ASP A 95 9.56 2.49 -7.89
C ASP A 95 8.59 2.53 -9.07
N ASN A 96 7.74 1.50 -9.23
CA ASN A 96 6.72 1.43 -10.26
C ASN A 96 5.39 2.10 -9.83
N MET A 97 5.31 2.59 -8.59
CA MET A 97 4.11 3.22 -8.02
C MET A 97 4.19 4.76 -7.98
N ARG A 98 5.09 5.37 -8.76
CA ARG A 98 5.30 6.82 -8.73
C ARG A 98 4.14 7.55 -9.41
N ALA A 99 3.44 8.37 -8.64
CA ALA A 99 2.48 9.36 -9.14
C ALA A 99 3.04 10.77 -8.98
N ASP A 100 2.51 11.72 -9.77
CA ASP A 100 2.81 13.14 -9.60
C ASP A 100 2.31 13.67 -8.24
N MET A 101 2.84 14.82 -7.83
CA MET A 101 2.57 15.41 -6.50
C MET A 101 1.11 15.78 -6.27
N ASP A 102 0.38 16.19 -7.31
CA ASP A 102 -1.03 16.56 -7.16
C ASP A 102 -1.89 15.32 -6.94
N THR A 103 -1.60 14.24 -7.68
CA THR A 103 -2.20 12.92 -7.46
C THR A 103 -1.94 12.40 -6.04
N GLN A 104 -0.70 12.51 -5.54
CA GLN A 104 -0.36 12.07 -4.17
C GLN A 104 -1.13 12.86 -3.11
N ARG A 105 -1.18 14.19 -3.20
CA ARG A 105 -1.93 15.03 -2.25
C ARG A 105 -3.42 14.72 -2.27
N GLN A 106 -3.98 14.48 -3.46
CA GLN A 106 -5.39 14.09 -3.56
C GLN A 106 -5.66 12.74 -2.89
N ALA A 107 -4.75 11.77 -3.03
CA ALA A 107 -4.86 10.50 -2.33
C ALA A 107 -4.82 10.69 -0.80
N ALA A 108 -3.92 11.55 -0.30
CA ALA A 108 -3.85 11.88 1.12
C ALA A 108 -5.17 12.48 1.65
N PHE A 109 -5.74 13.46 0.95
CA PHE A 109 -7.02 14.04 1.35
C PHE A 109 -8.17 13.02 1.35
N ALA A 110 -8.19 12.10 0.39
CA ALA A 110 -9.21 11.05 0.40
C ALA A 110 -9.04 10.07 1.57
N ILE A 111 -7.81 9.76 1.97
CA ILE A 111 -7.54 8.97 3.18
C ILE A 111 -8.13 9.69 4.40
N GLU A 112 -7.85 10.98 4.55
CA GLU A 112 -8.37 11.80 5.64
C GLU A 112 -9.91 11.85 5.67
N GLU A 113 -10.56 12.00 4.51
CA GLU A 113 -12.04 12.01 4.38
C GLU A 113 -12.71 10.67 4.73
N CYS A 114 -11.95 9.57 4.68
CA CYS A 114 -12.44 8.25 5.05
C CYS A 114 -12.31 7.95 6.55
N LEU A 115 -11.39 8.61 7.25
CA LEU A 115 -11.13 8.35 8.66
C LEU A 115 -12.22 8.95 9.58
N PRO A 116 -12.48 8.32 10.75
CA PRO A 116 -11.86 7.09 11.26
C PRO A 116 -12.45 5.81 10.65
N GLY A 117 -11.59 4.81 10.42
CA GLY A 117 -12.01 3.46 10.01
C GLY A 117 -12.09 2.47 11.18
N GLN A 118 -12.72 1.32 10.96
CA GLN A 118 -12.71 0.20 11.89
C GLN A 118 -11.44 -0.64 11.70
N SER A 119 -10.64 -0.75 12.75
CA SER A 119 -9.46 -1.62 12.75
C SER A 119 -9.80 -3.05 13.18
N ALA A 120 -9.25 -4.03 12.48
CA ALA A 120 -9.25 -5.43 12.87
C ALA A 120 -7.83 -5.97 12.71
N ALA A 121 -7.34 -6.71 13.70
CA ALA A 121 -6.02 -7.35 13.67
C ALA A 121 -6.13 -8.83 14.07
N LEU A 122 -5.36 -9.68 13.38
CA LEU A 122 -5.22 -11.10 13.68
C LEU A 122 -3.79 -11.53 13.34
N ASP A 123 -3.11 -12.14 14.31
CA ASP A 123 -1.70 -12.52 14.24
C ASP A 123 -0.81 -11.35 13.78
N LYS A 124 -0.22 -11.47 12.58
CA LYS A 124 0.68 -10.48 11.98
C LYS A 124 0.01 -9.64 10.90
N PHE A 125 -1.33 -9.64 10.81
CA PHE A 125 -2.06 -8.91 9.80
C PHE A 125 -3.10 -7.99 10.44
N ALA A 126 -3.26 -6.80 9.86
CA ALA A 126 -4.29 -5.86 10.26
C ALA A 126 -4.96 -5.23 9.04
N VAL A 127 -6.20 -4.81 9.22
CA VAL A 127 -6.99 -4.11 8.22
C VAL A 127 -7.66 -2.92 8.88
N ILE A 128 -7.60 -1.77 8.23
CA ILE A 128 -8.49 -0.64 8.51
C ILE A 128 -9.55 -0.64 7.42
N ARG A 129 -10.80 -0.92 7.78
CA ARG A 129 -11.93 -1.00 6.85
C ARG A 129 -13.00 0.01 7.21
N PHE A 130 -13.83 0.33 6.23
CA PHE A 130 -14.89 1.32 6.35
C PHE A 130 -16.26 0.66 6.17
N ASP A 131 -17.32 1.41 6.43
CA ASP A 131 -18.68 0.94 6.18
C ASP A 131 -18.86 0.54 4.70
N VAL A 132 -19.58 -0.56 4.46
CA VAL A 132 -19.77 -1.10 3.09
C VAL A 132 -20.51 -0.11 2.17
N THR A 133 -21.27 0.83 2.73
CA THR A 133 -21.92 1.91 1.97
C THR A 133 -20.94 3.00 1.49
N ARG A 134 -19.76 3.11 2.10
CA ARG A 134 -18.68 4.03 1.70
C ARG A 134 -17.82 3.43 0.60
N ARG A 135 -18.39 3.40 -0.61
CA ARG A 135 -17.74 2.89 -1.83
C ARG A 135 -16.53 3.68 -2.28
N ASP A 136 -16.35 4.87 -1.75
CA ASP A 136 -15.21 5.75 -1.94
C ASP A 136 -14.03 5.41 -1.01
N CYS A 137 -14.26 4.62 0.04
CA CYS A 137 -13.27 4.31 1.08
C CYS A 137 -12.85 2.84 1.06
N ALA A 138 -11.82 2.53 0.27
CA ALA A 138 -11.26 1.19 0.21
C ALA A 138 -10.51 0.83 1.51
N PRO A 139 -10.50 -0.45 1.93
CA PRO A 139 -9.77 -0.87 3.11
C PRO A 139 -8.25 -0.81 2.91
N PHE A 140 -7.51 -0.51 3.99
CA PHE A 140 -6.04 -0.52 4.03
C PHE A 140 -5.53 -1.78 4.71
N PHE A 141 -4.51 -2.42 4.12
CA PHE A 141 -3.94 -3.68 4.61
C PHE A 141 -2.57 -3.44 5.23
N PHE A 142 -2.29 -4.14 6.33
CA PHE A 142 -1.04 -4.00 7.08
C PHE A 142 -0.49 -5.36 7.47
N ALA A 143 0.83 -5.53 7.38
CA ALA A 143 1.52 -6.69 7.92
C ALA A 143 2.53 -6.24 8.99
N TYR A 144 2.71 -7.07 10.02
CA TYR A 144 3.73 -6.86 11.03
C TYR A 144 5.05 -7.48 10.56
N GLU A 145 6.06 -6.63 10.28
CA GLU A 145 7.37 -7.00 9.72
C GLU A 145 8.49 -6.19 10.39
N GLU A 146 9.61 -6.84 10.72
CA GLU A 146 10.80 -6.23 11.36
C GLU A 146 10.45 -5.38 12.60
N ASP A 147 9.60 -5.95 13.47
CA ASP A 147 9.14 -5.37 14.73
C ASP A 147 8.24 -4.13 14.60
N GLY A 148 7.49 -3.98 13.51
CA GLY A 148 6.50 -2.90 13.38
C GLY A 148 5.43 -3.19 12.35
N TRP A 149 4.31 -2.46 12.42
CA TRP A 149 3.27 -2.49 11.39
C TRP A 149 3.74 -1.77 10.13
N ARG A 150 3.43 -2.35 8.97
CA ARG A 150 3.77 -1.80 7.67
C ARG A 150 2.61 -1.90 6.70
N LEU A 151 2.43 -0.88 5.86
CA LEU A 151 1.39 -0.81 4.86
C LEU A 151 1.68 -1.78 3.69
N ASP A 152 0.71 -2.63 3.36
CA ASP A 152 0.83 -3.66 2.32
C ASP A 152 0.09 -3.26 1.04
N LEU A 153 0.62 -2.24 0.36
CA LEU A 153 0.09 -1.78 -0.93
C LEU A 153 0.14 -2.88 -2.00
N TYR A 154 1.13 -3.78 -1.92
CA TYR A 154 1.21 -4.95 -2.80
C TYR A 154 -0.06 -5.81 -2.70
N ALA A 155 -0.46 -6.17 -1.47
CA ALA A 155 -1.68 -6.95 -1.29
C ALA A 155 -2.93 -6.16 -1.66
N MET A 156 -2.99 -4.86 -1.35
CA MET A 156 -4.11 -4.00 -1.74
C MET A 156 -4.29 -3.99 -3.26
N GLN A 157 -3.22 -3.73 -4.03
CA GLN A 157 -3.27 -3.69 -5.49
C GLN A 157 -3.72 -5.02 -6.10
N ARG A 158 -3.37 -6.15 -5.49
CA ARG A 158 -3.80 -7.47 -5.98
C ARG A 158 -5.27 -7.80 -5.70
N ASN A 159 -5.81 -7.29 -4.59
CA ASN A 159 -7.13 -7.67 -4.13
C ASN A 159 -8.21 -6.63 -4.42
N ILE A 160 -7.86 -5.36 -4.48
CA ILE A 160 -8.79 -4.24 -4.58
C ILE A 160 -8.65 -3.61 -5.97
N THR A 161 -9.80 -3.34 -6.58
CA THR A 161 -9.89 -2.59 -7.82
C THR A 161 -11.01 -1.56 -7.72
N PHE A 162 -11.06 -0.64 -8.69
CA PHE A 162 -12.00 0.48 -8.72
C PHE A 162 -12.68 0.54 -10.08
N ASN A 163 -13.97 0.87 -10.07
CA ASN A 163 -14.70 1.13 -11.31
C ASN A 163 -14.50 2.59 -11.81
N ASN A 164 -15.18 2.96 -12.90
CA ASN A 164 -15.11 4.29 -13.49
C ASN A 164 -15.72 5.42 -12.62
N LYS A 165 -16.36 5.09 -11.50
CA LYS A 165 -16.88 6.03 -10.49
C LYS A 165 -16.01 6.08 -9.23
N ASN A 166 -14.84 5.42 -9.24
CA ASN A 166 -13.98 5.18 -8.08
C ASN A 166 -14.69 4.44 -6.94
N GLU A 167 -15.64 3.56 -7.29
CA GLU A 167 -16.22 2.65 -6.31
C GLU A 167 -15.34 1.42 -6.21
N TRP A 168 -14.82 1.14 -5.02
CA TRP A 168 -13.94 0.01 -4.80
C TRP A 168 -14.73 -1.30 -4.75
N HIS A 169 -14.10 -2.37 -5.21
CA HIS A 169 -14.57 -3.75 -5.04
C HIS A 169 -13.38 -4.70 -4.99
N PHE A 170 -13.62 -5.95 -4.56
CA PHE A 170 -12.57 -6.96 -4.59
C PHE A 170 -12.50 -7.65 -5.96
N SER A 171 -11.30 -7.74 -6.51
CA SER A 171 -11.04 -8.37 -7.82
C SER A 171 -11.36 -9.86 -7.82
N PHE A 172 -11.08 -10.56 -6.71
CA PHE A 172 -11.36 -11.99 -6.58
C PHE A 172 -11.64 -12.38 -5.12
N VAL A 173 -12.92 -12.36 -4.74
CA VAL A 173 -13.40 -12.60 -3.37
C VAL A 173 -12.92 -13.93 -2.77
N PRO A 174 -12.97 -15.08 -3.48
CA PRO A 174 -12.50 -16.35 -2.90
C PRO A 174 -11.02 -16.31 -2.48
N GLN A 175 -10.16 -15.61 -3.24
CA GLN A 175 -8.75 -15.47 -2.86
C GLN A 175 -8.55 -14.53 -1.70
N LEU A 176 -9.32 -13.44 -1.61
CA LEU A 176 -9.28 -12.56 -0.46
C LEU A 176 -9.66 -13.32 0.82
N LEU A 177 -10.78 -14.04 0.80
CA LEU A 177 -11.32 -14.71 1.99
C LEU A 177 -10.43 -15.87 2.48
N ASN A 178 -9.76 -16.56 1.56
CA ASN A 178 -8.75 -17.58 1.89
C ASN A 178 -7.35 -17.00 2.13
N GLY A 179 -7.19 -15.69 1.93
CA GLY A 179 -5.92 -14.98 2.07
C GLY A 179 -5.67 -14.44 3.48
N PRO A 180 -4.50 -13.84 3.72
CA PRO A 180 -4.08 -13.37 5.04
C PRO A 180 -4.98 -12.27 5.63
N TYR A 181 -5.70 -11.53 4.78
CA TYR A 181 -6.57 -10.43 5.20
C TYR A 181 -8.06 -10.82 5.27
N GLY A 182 -8.42 -12.08 4.92
CA GLY A 182 -9.80 -12.53 4.84
C GLY A 182 -10.55 -12.47 6.18
N PHE A 183 -9.83 -12.60 7.30
CA PHE A 183 -10.40 -12.52 8.65
C PHE A 183 -11.16 -11.20 8.89
N ALA A 184 -10.70 -10.10 8.31
CA ALA A 184 -11.29 -8.78 8.51
C ALA A 184 -12.65 -8.62 7.80
N PHE A 185 -12.97 -9.54 6.88
CA PHE A 185 -14.16 -9.50 6.04
C PHE A 185 -15.08 -10.70 6.28
N GLN A 186 -14.86 -11.46 7.36
CA GLN A 186 -15.75 -12.53 7.74
C GLN A 186 -17.15 -11.97 8.03
N GLY A 187 -18.17 -12.59 7.45
CA GLY A 187 -19.57 -12.16 7.58
C GLY A 187 -20.02 -11.10 6.57
N TRP A 188 -19.10 -10.50 5.79
CA TRP A 188 -19.49 -9.67 4.65
C TRP A 188 -20.06 -10.53 3.52
N ARG A 189 -21.05 -9.98 2.81
CA ARG A 189 -21.57 -10.56 1.58
C ARG A 189 -21.03 -9.79 0.40
N PHE A 190 -20.85 -10.47 -0.73
CA PHE A 190 -20.31 -9.89 -1.94
C PHE A 190 -21.21 -10.24 -3.12
N ASP A 191 -21.34 -9.32 -4.07
CA ASP A 191 -22.03 -9.60 -5.32
C ASP A 191 -21.08 -10.33 -6.30
N GLN A 192 -21.61 -10.66 -7.49
CA GLN A 192 -20.83 -11.35 -8.53
C GLN A 192 -19.63 -10.54 -9.06
N TYR A 193 -19.58 -9.24 -8.80
CA TYR A 193 -18.48 -8.35 -9.21
C TYR A 193 -17.52 -8.05 -8.06
N GLY A 194 -17.80 -8.55 -6.85
CA GLY A 194 -16.97 -8.37 -5.67
C GLY A 194 -17.28 -7.13 -4.84
N TYR A 195 -18.42 -6.45 -5.06
CA TYR A 195 -18.86 -5.35 -4.21
C TYR A 195 -19.45 -5.89 -2.90
N PRO A 196 -19.03 -5.40 -1.73
CA PRO A 196 -19.57 -5.85 -0.45
C PRO A 196 -20.95 -5.25 -0.13
N TYR A 197 -21.94 -5.98 0.39
CA TYR A 197 -23.24 -5.39 0.77
C TYR A 197 -23.86 -6.02 2.03
#